data_AF-D2CFI7-F1
#
_entry.id   AF-D2CFI7-F1
#
_cell.length_a   1.000
_cell.length_b   1.000
_cell.length_c   1.000
_cell.angle_alpha   90.00
_cell.angle_beta   90.00
_cell.angle_gamma   90.00
#
_symmetry.space_group_name_H-M   'P 1'
#
loop_
_entity.id
_entity.type
_entity.pdbx_description
1 polymer ?
#
loop_
_entity_poly.entity_id
_entity_poly.type
_entity_poly.pdbx_seq_one_letter_code
_entity_poly.pdbx_strand_id
1 'polypeptide(L)'
;MSIKISAIALFMLSFTVFVNGIPFFLTKGRIDTCKTLTGETIKIGESWHDPNSCSVYYCEVNSLGAMLIGKTCATVFYPSNCREEPGTGLYPDCCNKVVCGEEEMVVYPYEERSLRRYYFSKF
;
A
#
# COMPACT_ATOMS: atom_id res chain seq x y z
N MET A 1 44.16 -5.29 -44.15
CA MET A 1 42.89 -6.01 -43.84
C MET A 1 42.62 -6.12 -42.34
N SER A 2 43.65 -6.24 -41.49
CA SER A 2 43.50 -6.44 -40.04
C SER A 2 42.78 -5.33 -39.26
N ILE A 3 42.91 -4.05 -39.68
CA ILE A 3 42.26 -2.93 -38.97
C ILE A 3 40.73 -3.02 -39.05
N LYS A 4 40.16 -3.42 -40.21
CA LYS A 4 38.71 -3.56 -40.38
C LYS A 4 38.13 -4.68 -39.53
N ILE A 5 38.83 -5.81 -39.46
CA ILE A 5 38.42 -6.97 -38.64
C ILE A 5 38.42 -6.60 -37.15
N SER A 6 39.47 -5.88 -36.70
CA SER A 6 39.54 -5.39 -35.32
C SER A 6 38.40 -4.43 -34.96
N ALA A 7 38.08 -3.47 -35.83
CA ALA A 7 36.98 -2.53 -35.62
C ALA A 7 35.61 -3.24 -35.52
N ILE A 8 35.36 -4.24 -36.39
CA ILE A 8 34.13 -5.03 -36.36
C ILE A 8 34.05 -5.85 -35.06
N ALA A 9 35.16 -6.48 -34.64
CA ALA A 9 35.21 -7.25 -33.40
C ALA A 9 34.92 -6.38 -32.16
N LEU A 10 35.51 -5.19 -32.09
CA LEU A 10 35.24 -4.22 -31.01
C LEU A 10 33.79 -3.73 -31.01
N PHE A 11 33.21 -3.49 -32.19
CA PHE A 11 31.80 -3.12 -32.31
C PHE A 11 30.87 -4.24 -31.83
N MET A 12 31.13 -5.49 -32.21
CA MET A 12 30.34 -6.65 -31.76
C MET A 12 30.50 -6.91 -30.26
N LEU A 13 31.71 -6.75 -29.71
CA LEU A 13 31.95 -6.87 -28.27
C LEU A 13 31.23 -5.76 -27.49
N SER A 14 31.31 -4.51 -27.96
CA SER A 14 30.55 -3.40 -27.39
C SER A 14 29.05 -3.68 -27.47
N PHE A 15 28.52 -4.04 -28.64
CA PHE A 15 27.11 -4.34 -28.83
C PHE A 15 26.62 -5.47 -27.92
N THR A 16 27.39 -6.56 -27.78
CA THR A 16 27.03 -7.66 -26.87
C THR A 16 27.05 -7.22 -25.41
N VAL A 17 27.98 -6.37 -24.99
CA VAL A 17 27.99 -5.79 -23.63
C VAL A 17 26.80 -4.84 -23.42
N PHE A 18 26.45 -4.00 -24.41
CA PHE A 18 25.31 -3.10 -24.34
C PHE A 18 23.98 -3.86 -24.28
N VAL A 19 23.80 -4.85 -25.15
CA VAL A 19 22.55 -5.65 -25.25
C VAL A 19 22.39 -6.57 -24.04
N ASN A 20 23.44 -7.21 -23.55
CA ASN A 20 23.32 -8.20 -22.46
C ASN A 20 23.63 -7.64 -21.08
N GLY A 21 24.52 -6.64 -20.98
CA GLY A 21 24.94 -6.05 -19.71
C GLY A 21 23.87 -5.17 -19.08
N ILE A 22 23.33 -4.21 -19.84
CA ILE A 22 22.39 -3.20 -19.31
C ILE A 22 21.11 -3.83 -18.72
N PRO A 23 20.42 -4.78 -19.38
CA PRO A 23 19.19 -5.37 -18.82
C PRO A 23 19.43 -6.15 -17.51
N PHE A 24 20.59 -6.78 -17.37
CA PHE A 24 20.94 -7.54 -16.16
C PHE A 24 21.06 -6.63 -14.93
N PHE A 25 21.67 -5.45 -15.09
CA PHE A 25 21.78 -4.48 -14.00
C PHE A 25 20.43 -3.84 -13.65
N LEU A 26 19.55 -3.61 -14.63
CA LEU A 26 18.21 -3.05 -14.38
C LEU A 26 17.26 -4.04 -13.70
N THR A 27 17.41 -5.33 -13.94
CA THR A 27 16.54 -6.37 -13.36
C THR A 27 16.96 -6.76 -11.95
N LYS A 28 18.26 -6.86 -11.66
CA LYS A 28 18.77 -7.22 -10.32
C LYS A 28 18.40 -6.23 -9.21
N GLY A 29 18.04 -4.98 -9.56
CA GLY A 29 17.58 -3.97 -8.61
C GLY A 29 16.08 -4.02 -8.28
N ARG A 30 15.27 -4.78 -9.02
CA ARG A 30 13.84 -4.90 -8.71
C ARG A 30 13.65 -5.88 -7.57
N ILE A 31 13.50 -5.32 -6.37
CA ILE A 31 13.03 -6.05 -5.20
C ILE A 31 11.65 -6.65 -5.58
N ASP A 32 11.54 -7.97 -5.54
CA ASP A 32 10.34 -8.76 -5.88
C ASP A 32 9.57 -9.24 -4.64
N THR A 33 10.07 -8.87 -3.46
CA THR A 33 9.54 -9.27 -2.16
C THR A 33 9.41 -8.08 -1.24
N CYS A 34 8.37 -8.08 -0.41
CA CYS A 34 8.21 -7.11 0.65
C CYS A 34 8.53 -7.76 1.99
N LYS A 35 9.11 -7.00 2.91
CA LYS A 35 9.38 -7.46 4.28
C LYS A 35 8.50 -6.71 5.26
N THR A 36 7.75 -7.44 6.08
CA THR A 36 6.89 -6.86 7.12
C THR A 36 7.75 -6.33 8.29
N LEU A 37 7.13 -5.58 9.22
CA LEU A 37 7.80 -5.15 10.45
C LEU A 37 8.24 -6.32 11.34
N THR A 38 7.52 -7.45 11.27
CA THR A 38 7.84 -8.68 12.00
C THR A 38 8.94 -9.51 11.33
N GLY A 39 9.35 -9.12 10.11
CA GLY A 39 10.42 -9.76 9.37
C GLY A 39 9.98 -10.84 8.38
N GLU A 40 8.68 -11.07 8.27
CA GLU A 40 8.09 -11.97 7.28
C GLU A 40 8.33 -11.45 5.87
N THR A 41 8.67 -12.36 4.96
CA THR A 41 8.94 -12.02 3.55
C THR A 41 7.80 -12.53 2.69
N ILE A 42 7.15 -11.62 1.99
CA ILE A 42 6.00 -11.89 1.12
C ILE A 42 6.34 -11.53 -0.32
N LYS A 43 5.86 -12.31 -1.30
CA LYS A 43 6.07 -12.03 -2.73
C LYS A 43 5.04 -11.04 -3.24
N ILE A 44 5.35 -10.35 -4.34
CA ILE A 44 4.37 -9.52 -5.05
C ILE A 44 3.10 -10.34 -5.35
N GLY A 45 1.94 -9.77 -5.00
CA GLY A 45 0.62 -10.37 -5.13
C GLY A 45 0.18 -11.21 -3.93
N GLU A 46 1.07 -11.50 -3.00
CA GLU A 46 0.73 -12.20 -1.76
C GLU A 46 0.28 -11.22 -0.67
N SER A 47 -0.48 -11.77 0.28
CA SER A 47 -0.87 -11.09 1.51
C SER A 47 -0.48 -11.90 2.73
N TRP A 48 -0.14 -11.22 3.81
CA TRP A 48 0.14 -11.83 5.10
C TRP A 48 -0.66 -11.15 6.20
N HIS A 49 -1.36 -11.97 6.99
CA HIS A 49 -2.10 -11.50 8.16
C HIS A 49 -1.19 -11.60 9.38
N ASP A 50 -1.09 -10.52 10.15
CA ASP A 50 -0.30 -10.54 11.37
C ASP A 50 -1.03 -11.32 12.47
N PRO A 51 -0.44 -12.38 13.04
CA PRO A 51 -1.07 -13.11 14.13
C PRO A 51 -1.10 -12.34 15.45
N ASN A 52 -0.26 -11.30 15.59
CA ASN A 52 -0.12 -10.53 16.83
C ASN A 52 -0.84 -9.17 16.78
N SER A 53 -1.33 -8.76 15.60
CA SER A 53 -2.04 -7.50 15.43
C SER A 53 -3.20 -7.66 14.45
N CYS A 54 -4.28 -6.89 14.64
CA CYS A 54 -5.41 -6.93 13.71
C CYS A 54 -5.10 -6.15 12.42
N SER A 55 -4.21 -6.71 11.61
CA SER A 55 -3.73 -6.12 10.38
C SER A 55 -3.48 -7.14 9.28
N VAL A 56 -3.50 -6.66 8.04
CA VAL A 56 -3.09 -7.44 6.86
C VAL A 56 -2.13 -6.60 6.05
N TYR A 57 -1.10 -7.25 5.51
CA TYR A 57 -0.11 -6.65 4.65
C TYR A 57 -0.20 -7.26 3.26
N TYR A 58 -0.10 -6.41 2.24
CA TYR A 58 -0.04 -6.78 0.84
C TYR A 58 1.30 -6.36 0.25
N CYS A 59 1.88 -7.20 -0.60
CA CYS A 59 3.01 -6.79 -1.41
C CYS A 59 2.54 -6.49 -2.82
N GLU A 60 2.59 -5.22 -3.21
CA GLU A 60 2.18 -4.78 -4.54
C GLU A 60 3.38 -4.22 -5.31
N VAL A 61 3.28 -4.14 -6.64
CA VAL A 61 4.33 -3.52 -7.47
C VAL A 61 3.84 -2.17 -7.98
N ASN A 62 4.67 -1.14 -7.84
CA ASN A 62 4.45 0.18 -8.44
C ASN A 62 5.62 0.55 -9.37
N SER A 63 5.66 1.79 -9.85
CA SER A 63 6.73 2.28 -10.74
C SER A 63 8.14 2.27 -10.11
N LEU A 64 8.24 2.18 -8.79
CA LEU A 64 9.48 2.17 -8.02
C LEU A 64 9.94 0.76 -7.61
N GLY A 65 9.06 -0.25 -7.65
CA GLY A 65 9.36 -1.62 -7.26
C GLY A 65 8.29 -2.25 -6.36
N ALA A 66 8.66 -3.28 -5.61
CA ALA A 66 7.79 -3.86 -4.59
C ALA A 66 7.54 -2.89 -3.43
N MET A 67 6.28 -2.74 -3.04
CA MET A 67 5.80 -1.87 -1.97
C MET A 67 4.91 -2.65 -1.01
N LEU A 68 5.19 -2.50 0.28
CA LEU A 68 4.36 -3.07 1.35
C LEU A 68 3.20 -2.12 1.66
N ILE A 69 1.97 -2.62 1.57
CA ILE A 69 0.75 -1.89 1.92
C ILE A 69 0.11 -2.57 3.13
N GLY A 70 0.06 -1.88 4.27
CA GLY A 70 -0.62 -2.35 5.47
C GLY A 70 -2.05 -1.80 5.58
N LYS A 71 -3.01 -2.66 5.93
CA LYS A 71 -4.36 -2.25 6.33
C LYS A 71 -4.62 -2.66 7.78
N THR A 72 -5.16 -1.74 8.55
CA THR A 72 -5.54 -1.91 9.95
C THR A 72 -7.01 -1.53 10.14
N CYS A 73 -7.55 -1.80 11.33
CA CYS A 73 -8.90 -1.36 11.67
C CYS A 73 -9.03 0.16 11.64
N ALA A 74 -10.18 0.66 11.21
CA ALA A 74 -10.50 2.07 11.25
C ALA A 74 -10.72 2.52 12.70
N THR A 75 -10.27 3.74 13.02
CA THR A 75 -10.71 4.41 14.26
C THR A 75 -12.15 4.87 14.09
N VAL A 76 -13.04 4.37 14.93
CA VAL A 76 -14.47 4.74 14.89
C VAL A 76 -14.80 5.61 16.09
N PHE A 77 -15.46 6.74 15.84
CA PHE A 77 -16.10 7.56 16.87
C PHE A 77 -17.60 7.28 16.82
N TYR A 78 -18.19 6.93 17.96
CA TYR A 78 -19.60 6.57 18.02
C TYR A 78 -20.33 7.36 19.13
N PRO A 79 -21.64 7.59 18.97
CA PRO A 79 -22.50 8.20 19.98
C PRO A 79 -22.50 7.44 21.32
N SER A 80 -22.93 8.10 22.39
CA SER A 80 -22.92 7.55 23.76
C SER A 80 -23.86 6.35 23.98
N ASN A 81 -24.87 6.16 23.12
CA ASN A 81 -25.77 5.00 23.13
C ASN A 81 -25.21 3.79 22.36
N CYS A 82 -23.99 3.91 21.84
CA CYS A 82 -23.28 2.82 21.18
C CYS A 82 -22.13 2.34 22.04
N ARG A 83 -21.79 1.06 21.88
CA ARG A 83 -20.63 0.43 22.50
C ARG A 83 -19.78 -0.27 21.45
N GLU A 84 -18.51 -0.38 21.76
CA GLU A 84 -17.57 -1.16 20.99
C GLU A 84 -17.59 -2.62 21.46
N GLU A 85 -17.72 -3.55 20.52
CA GLU A 85 -17.60 -4.98 20.74
C GLU A 85 -16.37 -5.51 19.99
N PRO A 86 -15.48 -6.25 20.68
CA PRO A 86 -14.27 -6.77 20.05
C PRO A 86 -14.61 -7.80 18.97
N GLY A 87 -13.92 -7.69 17.83
CA GLY A 87 -13.96 -8.70 16.77
C GLY A 87 -13.19 -9.97 17.15
N THR A 88 -13.25 -10.98 16.28
CA THR A 88 -12.54 -12.26 16.48
C THR A 88 -11.93 -12.73 15.15
N GLY A 89 -10.77 -13.39 15.21
CA GLY A 89 -10.14 -13.98 14.03
C GLY A 89 -9.00 -13.12 13.47
N LEU A 90 -8.90 -13.05 12.13
CA LEU A 90 -7.90 -12.26 11.42
C LEU A 90 -8.54 -11.01 10.82
N TYR A 91 -7.73 -10.05 10.37
CA TYR A 91 -8.26 -8.86 9.70
C TYR A 91 -9.10 -9.28 8.47
N PRO A 92 -10.30 -8.71 8.23
CA PRO A 92 -10.93 -7.61 8.99
C PRO A 92 -11.82 -8.05 10.16
N ASP A 93 -12.02 -9.35 10.38
CA ASP A 93 -12.95 -9.88 11.37
C ASP A 93 -12.54 -9.63 12.83
N CYS A 94 -11.24 -9.47 13.09
CA CYS A 94 -10.74 -9.03 14.40
C CYS A 94 -10.97 -7.54 14.68
N CYS A 95 -11.46 -6.75 13.71
CA CYS A 95 -11.76 -5.35 13.97
C CYS A 95 -12.98 -5.19 14.86
N ASN A 96 -12.91 -4.19 15.74
CA ASN A 96 -14.01 -3.87 16.63
C ASN A 96 -15.24 -3.43 15.83
N LYS A 97 -16.40 -3.86 16.32
CA LYS A 97 -17.71 -3.50 15.77
C LYS A 97 -18.39 -2.53 16.71
N VAL A 98 -19.15 -1.60 16.16
CA VAL A 98 -19.98 -0.69 16.96
C VAL A 98 -21.40 -1.22 16.98
N VAL A 99 -21.92 -1.49 18.17
CA VAL A 99 -23.32 -1.88 18.39
C VAL A 99 -24.02 -0.73 19.09
N CYS A 100 -25.04 -0.17 18.44
CA CYS A 100 -25.88 0.88 19.02
C CYS A 100 -27.17 0.27 19.58
N GLY A 101 -27.64 0.81 20.71
CA GLY A 101 -29.01 0.56 21.14
C GLY A 101 -30.01 1.11 20.10
N GLU A 102 -31.25 0.62 20.12
CA GLU A 102 -32.32 1.03 19.19
C GLU A 102 -32.72 2.51 19.31
N GLU A 103 -32.26 3.21 20.35
CA GLU A 103 -32.63 4.62 20.59
C GLU A 103 -31.80 5.58 19.74
N GLU A 104 -32.44 6.00 18.65
CA GLU A 104 -32.28 7.24 17.89
C GLU A 104 -30.86 7.61 17.44
N MET A 105 -30.57 7.28 16.17
CA MET A 105 -29.76 8.17 15.35
C MET A 105 -30.49 9.51 15.26
N VAL A 106 -30.25 10.43 16.20
CA VAL A 106 -30.50 11.85 15.94
C VAL A 106 -29.51 12.21 14.85
N VAL A 107 -29.96 12.12 13.60
CA VAL A 107 -29.30 12.78 12.47
C VAL A 107 -29.37 14.25 12.83
N TYR A 108 -28.36 14.75 13.52
CA TYR A 108 -28.15 16.19 13.58
C TYR A 108 -28.09 16.62 12.12
N PRO A 109 -29.01 17.47 11.64
CA PRO A 109 -28.83 18.04 10.32
C PRO A 109 -27.44 18.66 10.34
N TYR A 110 -26.63 18.31 9.35
CA TYR A 110 -25.40 19.02 9.04
C TYR A 110 -25.80 20.45 8.67
N GLU A 111 -26.12 21.27 9.68
CA GLU A 111 -26.51 22.67 9.54
C GLU A 111 -25.26 23.44 9.16
N GLU A 112 -25.06 23.60 7.84
CA GLU A 112 -24.63 24.82 7.12
C GLU A 112 -23.45 25.64 7.66
N ARG A 113 -22.67 25.15 8.61
CA ARG A 113 -21.57 25.91 9.21
C ARG A 113 -20.37 26.06 8.24
N SER A 114 -20.30 25.23 7.20
CA SER A 114 -19.33 25.40 6.11
C SER A 114 -19.77 26.41 5.05
N LEU A 115 -21.06 26.71 4.89
CA LEU A 115 -21.55 27.67 3.89
C LEU A 115 -21.48 29.12 4.40
N ARG A 116 -21.78 29.38 5.69
CA ARG A 116 -21.68 30.77 6.21
C ARG A 116 -20.27 31.35 6.18
N ARG A 117 -19.22 30.54 6.31
CA ARG A 117 -17.84 31.04 6.23
C ARG A 117 -17.44 31.46 4.81
N TYR A 118 -18.10 30.94 3.78
CA TYR A 118 -17.85 31.33 2.39
C TYR A 118 -18.61 32.59 1.96
N TYR A 119 -19.76 32.90 2.56
CA TYR A 119 -20.56 34.08 2.16
C TYR A 119 -20.24 35.36 2.92
N PHE A 120 -19.64 35.29 4.12
CA PHE A 120 -19.28 36.50 4.88
C PHE A 120 -17.92 37.13 4.50
N SER A 121 -17.14 36.52 3.60
CA SER A 121 -15.88 37.11 3.13
C SER A 121 -16.02 37.83 1.78
N LYS A 122 -17.24 38.12 1.31
CA LYS A 122 -17.46 38.73 -0.01
C LYS A 122 -18.47 39.88 -0.04
N PHE A 123 -18.51 40.66 1.04
CA PHE A 123 -19.03 42.03 1.08
C PHE A 123 -18.07 42.89 1.89
#